data_AF-A0AAW8KPJ5-F1
#
_entry.id   AF-A0AAW8KPJ5-F1
#
_cell.length_a   1.000
_cell.length_b   1.000
_cell.length_c   1.000
_cell.angle_alpha   90.00
_cell.angle_beta   90.00
_cell.angle_gamma   90.00
#
_symmetry.space_group_name_H-M   'P 1'
#
loop_
_entity.id
_entity.type
_entity.pdbx_description
1 polymer ?
#
loop_
_entity_poly.entity_id
_entity_poly.type
_entity_poly.pdbx_seq_one_letter_code
_entity_poly.pdbx_strand_id
1 'polypeptide(L)' 'RINAEDPARGFIPAFGVLSLFEAPFGNGVRVDTGVRTGSLVSSHFDSLMAKLIVTGPTREVAIARAKRALKQFKIEGVAS' A
#
# COMPACT_ATOMS: atom_id res chain seq x y z
N ARG A 1 0.68 3.70 -5.84
CA ARG A 1 0.70 4.36 -4.52
C ARG A 1 -0.22 3.57 -3.61
N ILE A 2 0.16 3.36 -2.37
CA ILE A 2 -0.71 2.75 -1.35
C ILE A 2 -1.09 3.90 -0.41
N ASN A 3 -2.29 4.43 -0.61
CA ASN A 3 -2.80 5.58 0.13
C ASN A 3 -3.80 5.09 1.19
N ALA A 4 -3.92 5.80 2.30
CA ALA A 4 -5.00 5.65 3.26
C ALA A 4 -6.19 6.53 2.80
N GLU A 5 -6.96 6.04 1.83
CA GLU A 5 -8.11 6.72 1.22
C GLU A 5 -9.23 5.69 1.01
N ASP A 6 -10.48 6.14 0.96
CA ASP A 6 -11.63 5.28 0.64
C ASP A 6 -12.13 5.55 -0.79
N PRO A 7 -11.79 4.70 -1.78
CA PRO A 7 -12.24 4.86 -3.16
C PRO A 7 -13.77 4.79 -3.31
N ALA A 8 -14.47 4.04 -2.45
CA ALA A 8 -15.92 3.89 -2.51
C ALA A 8 -16.66 5.17 -2.05
N ARG A 9 -15.96 6.05 -1.32
CA ARG A 9 -16.47 7.34 -0.87
C ARG A 9 -15.81 8.53 -1.57
N GLY A 10 -15.25 8.31 -2.77
CA GLY A 10 -14.64 9.37 -3.57
C GLY A 10 -13.23 9.75 -3.13
N PHE A 11 -12.44 8.77 -2.66
CA PHE A 11 -11.05 8.95 -2.23
C PHE A 11 -10.87 9.90 -1.04
N ILE A 12 -11.85 9.96 -0.14
CA ILE A 12 -11.68 10.72 1.11
C ILE A 12 -10.53 10.09 1.92
N PRO A 13 -9.62 10.90 2.47
CA PRO A 13 -8.55 10.38 3.32
C PRO A 13 -9.11 9.62 4.53
N ALA A 14 -8.51 8.46 4.81
CA ALA A 14 -8.77 7.66 5.98
C ALA A 14 -7.64 7.88 7.00
N PHE A 15 -8.00 8.25 8.22
CA PHE A 15 -7.07 8.47 9.32
C PHE A 15 -7.32 7.46 10.42
N GLY A 16 -6.28 7.09 11.15
CA GLY A 16 -6.39 6.09 12.20
C GLY A 16 -5.12 5.30 12.42
N VAL A 17 -5.18 4.36 13.35
CA VAL A 17 -4.07 3.45 13.64
C VAL A 17 -4.17 2.24 12.73
N LEU A 18 -3.06 1.87 12.09
CA LEU A 18 -2.96 0.62 11.35
C LEU A 18 -2.93 -0.55 12.33
N SER A 19 -4.02 -1.33 12.41
CA SER A 19 -4.04 -2.53 13.25
C SER A 19 -3.19 -3.65 12.65
N LEU A 20 -2.99 -3.64 11.34
CA LEU A 20 -2.08 -4.55 10.62
C LEU A 20 -1.51 -3.84 9.39
N PHE A 21 -0.20 -4.01 9.17
CA PHE A 21 0.46 -3.66 7.91
C PHE A 21 1.49 -4.75 7.54
N GLU A 22 1.12 -5.62 6.61
CA GLU A 22 2.02 -6.60 6.00
C GLU A 22 2.22 -6.25 4.52
N ALA A 23 3.46 -5.94 4.17
CA ALA A 23 3.84 -5.61 2.79
C ALA A 23 4.31 -6.86 2.03
N PRO A 24 4.07 -6.94 0.71
CA PRO A 24 4.59 -8.01 -0.13
C PRO A 24 6.11 -7.92 -0.26
N PHE A 25 6.73 -9.06 -0.52
CA PHE A 25 8.15 -9.17 -0.84
C PHE A 25 8.36 -10.21 -1.95
N GLY A 26 9.55 -10.24 -2.53
CA GLY A 26 9.94 -11.24 -3.52
C GLY A 26 10.60 -10.65 -4.77
N ASN A 27 10.85 -11.50 -5.77
CA ASN A 27 11.60 -11.11 -6.96
C ASN A 27 10.91 -9.98 -7.74
N GLY A 28 11.65 -8.88 -7.96
CA GLY A 28 11.17 -7.71 -8.66
C GLY A 28 10.11 -6.91 -7.91
N VAL A 29 10.00 -7.09 -6.58
CA VAL A 29 9.09 -6.32 -5.71
C VAL A 29 9.92 -5.54 -4.70
N ARG A 30 9.75 -4.23 -4.67
CA ARG A 30 10.29 -3.32 -3.65
C ARG A 30 9.14 -2.53 -3.05
N VAL A 31 9.15 -2.40 -1.73
CA VAL A 31 8.22 -1.54 -1.00
C VAL A 31 9.01 -0.51 -0.23
N ASP A 32 8.76 0.78 -0.52
CA ASP A 32 9.20 1.88 0.35
C ASP A 32 8.01 2.26 1.22
N THR A 33 8.13 2.11 2.54
CA THR A 33 7.04 2.40 3.48
C THR A 33 7.47 3.44 4.51
N GLY A 34 6.56 4.34 4.88
CA GLY A 34 6.69 5.26 6.02
C GLY A 34 5.97 4.77 7.28
N VAL A 35 5.27 3.63 7.19
CA VAL A 35 4.41 3.09 8.23
C VAL A 35 4.72 1.63 8.54
N ARG A 36 4.23 1.17 9.70
CA ARG A 36 4.24 -0.22 10.15
C ARG A 36 2.96 -0.49 10.96
N THR A 37 2.71 -1.74 11.34
CA THR A 37 1.67 -2.08 12.32
C THR A 37 1.80 -1.19 13.56
N GLY A 38 0.70 -0.59 13.99
CA GLY A 38 0.63 0.37 15.10
C GLY A 38 0.94 1.83 14.73
N SER A 39 1.36 2.14 13.50
CA SER A 39 1.52 3.53 13.05
C SER A 39 0.18 4.26 13.01
N LEU A 40 0.19 5.52 13.45
CA LEU A 40 -0.93 6.46 13.26
C LEU A 40 -0.80 7.15 11.89
N VAL A 41 -1.81 6.99 11.04
CA VAL A 41 -2.01 7.80 9.84
C VAL A 41 -2.71 9.09 10.25
N SER A 42 -1.96 10.19 10.26
CA SER A 42 -2.39 11.51 10.73
C SER A 42 -3.10 12.31 9.63
N SER A 43 -4.04 13.18 10.03
CA SER A 43 -4.69 14.15 9.15
C SER A 43 -3.84 15.34 8.73
N HIS A 44 -2.62 15.46 9.27
CA HIS A 44 -1.74 16.61 9.04
C HIS A 44 -0.89 16.47 7.78
N PHE A 45 -0.85 15.29 7.14
CA PHE A 45 0.03 14.99 6.01
C PHE A 45 -0.73 14.28 4.88
N ASP A 46 -0.02 14.05 3.77
CA ASP A 46 -0.53 13.25 2.65
C ASP A 46 -0.91 11.83 3.08
N SER A 47 -1.89 11.22 2.41
CA SER A 47 -2.41 9.88 2.70
C SER A 47 -1.45 8.74 2.32
N LEU A 48 -0.30 9.05 1.70
CA LEU A 48 0.64 8.05 1.20
C LEU A 48 1.28 7.25 2.34
N MET A 49 0.89 5.97 2.45
CA MET A 49 1.48 5.03 3.40
C MET A 49 2.74 4.37 2.84
N ALA A 50 2.66 3.90 1.59
CA ALA A 50 3.75 3.17 0.95
C ALA A 50 3.77 3.32 -0.58
N LYS A 51 4.94 3.05 -1.16
CA LYS A 51 5.15 2.90 -2.59
C LYS A 51 5.44 1.44 -2.88
N LEU A 52 4.59 0.80 -3.68
CA LEU A 52 4.89 -0.48 -4.32
C LEU A 52 5.58 -0.20 -5.67
N ILE A 53 6.81 -0.67 -5.81
CA ILE A 53 7.60 -0.58 -7.04
C ILE A 53 7.85 -2.00 -7.54
N VAL A 54 7.50 -2.25 -8.80
CA VAL A 54 7.58 -3.59 -9.39
C VAL A 54 8.36 -3.54 -10.70
N THR A 55 9.31 -4.46 -10.84
CA THR A 55 10.15 -4.61 -12.03
C THR A 55 10.00 -6.00 -12.66
N GLY A 56 10.19 -6.06 -13.97
CA GLY A 56 10.16 -7.29 -14.74
C GLY A 56 10.87 -7.11 -16.08
N PRO A 57 11.32 -8.20 -16.72
CA PRO A 57 11.99 -8.14 -18.02
C PRO A 57 11.08 -7.69 -19.16
N THR A 58 9.76 -7.82 -19.00
CA THR A 58 8.75 -7.26 -19.92
C THR A 58 7.64 -6.58 -19.13
N ARG A 59 6.85 -5.77 -19.84
CA ARG A 59 5.69 -5.07 -19.27
C ARG A 59 4.65 -6.04 -18.72
N GLU A 60 4.40 -7.14 -19.42
CA GLU A 60 3.42 -8.18 -19.05
C GLU A 60 3.83 -8.86 -17.74
N VAL A 61 5.13 -9.18 -17.60
CA VAL A 61 5.67 -9.78 -16.38
C VAL A 61 5.59 -8.79 -15.21
N ALA A 62 5.93 -7.51 -15.42
CA ALA A 62 5.82 -6.49 -14.38
C ALA A 62 4.37 -6.29 -13.90
N ILE A 63 3.39 -6.25 -14.82
CA ILE A 63 1.96 -6.13 -14.47
C ILE A 63 1.48 -7.37 -13.72
N ALA A 64 1.84 -8.58 -14.17
CA ALA A 64 1.45 -9.82 -13.50
C ALA A 64 2.02 -9.89 -12.07
N ARG A 65 3.29 -9.48 -11.89
CA ARG A 65 3.92 -9.36 -10.56
C ARG A 65 3.22 -8.32 -9.70
N ALA A 66 2.89 -7.15 -10.25
CA ALA A 66 2.20 -6.09 -9.51
C ALA A 66 0.83 -6.52 -9.00
N LYS A 67 0.05 -7.22 -9.84
CA LYS A 67 -1.25 -7.80 -9.42
C LYS A 67 -1.09 -8.78 -8.25
N ARG A 68 -0.06 -9.63 -8.28
CA ARG A 68 0.20 -10.57 -7.17
C ARG A 68 0.64 -9.85 -5.90
N ALA A 69 1.57 -8.90 -6.01
CA ALA A 69 2.06 -8.12 -4.87
C ALA A 69 0.93 -7.32 -4.21
N LEU A 70 0.04 -6.70 -5.00
CA LEU A 70 -1.13 -6.00 -4.48
C LEU A 70 -2.06 -6.92 -3.69
N LYS A 71 -2.29 -8.15 -4.15
CA LYS A 71 -3.12 -9.14 -3.44
C LYS A 71 -2.51 -9.65 -2.12
N GLN A 72 -1.21 -9.47 -1.93
CA GLN A 72 -0.48 -9.93 -0.75
C GLN A 72 -0.40 -8.88 0.35
N PHE A 73 -0.69 -7.62 0.04
CA PHE A 73 -0.81 -6.60 1.08
C PHE A 73 -1.93 -6.98 2.04
N LYS A 74 -1.65 -6.90 3.34
CA LYS A 74 -2.68 -6.89 4.38
C LYS A 74 -2.59 -5.57 5.11
N ILE A 75 -3.66 -4.79 5.02
CA ILE A 75 -3.77 -3.46 5.63
C ILE A 75 -5.11 -3.44 6.35
N GLU A 76 -5.08 -3.18 7.64
CA GLU A 76 -6.28 -3.14 8.48
C GLU A 76 -6.25 -1.89 9.38
N GLY A 77 -7.43 -1.44 9.80
CA GLY A 77 -7.61 -0.27 10.67
C GLY A 77 -7.89 1.04 9.93
N VAL A 78 -7.57 1.12 8.63
CA VAL A 78 -7.92 2.23 7.74
C VAL A 78 -8.37 1.69 6.38
N ALA A 79 -9.12 2.48 5.61
CA ALA A 79 -9.40 2.16 4.21
C ALA A 79 -8.13 2.40 3.35
N SER A 80 -7.90 1.53 2.35
CA SER A 80 -6.74 1.57 1.45
C SER A 80 -7.00 0.88 0.11
#